data_AF-A0AAP9WFK3-F1
#
_entry.id   AF-A0AAP9WFK3-F1
#
_cell.length_a   1.000
_cell.length_b   1.000
_cell.length_c   1.000
_cell.angle_alpha   90.00
_cell.angle_beta   90.00
_cell.angle_gamma   90.00
#
_symmetry.space_group_name_H-M   'P 1'
#
loop_
_entity.id
_entity.type
_entity.pdbx_description
1 polymer ?
#
loop_
_entity_poly.entity_id
_entity_poly.type
_entity_poly.pdbx_seq_one_letter_code
_entity_poly.pdbx_strand_id
1 'polypeptide(L)'
;MITHTMITTQEAKLEKFCLTYINQACEKFGKQSLSQQIASEPFVQKHGSGDQYLDIMLGRYYESKRHRKSNIDKLLEICGRISKLDNTPLTGNMSHSYHTKDKTN
;
A
#
# COMPACT_ATOMS: atom_id res chain seq x y z
N MET A 1 32.17 14.35 5.04
CA MET A 1 31.52 14.00 6.32
C MET A 1 30.03 14.25 6.16
N ILE A 2 29.18 13.22 6.31
CA ILE A 2 27.72 13.38 6.24
C ILE A 2 27.25 13.91 7.60
N THR A 3 26.48 14.99 7.61
CA THR A 3 25.96 15.57 8.86
C THR A 3 24.56 15.06 9.16
N HIS A 4 24.16 15.09 10.44
CA HIS A 4 22.79 14.75 10.85
C HIS A 4 21.75 15.56 10.08
N THR A 5 21.99 16.86 9.87
CA THR A 5 21.12 17.74 9.07
C THR A 5 20.95 17.26 7.63
N MET A 6 22.02 16.75 7.00
CA MET A 6 21.93 16.17 5.66
C MET A 6 21.07 14.90 5.64
N ILE A 7 21.19 14.04 6.66
CA ILE A 7 20.38 12.83 6.79
C ILE A 7 18.90 13.20 6.93
N THR A 8 18.56 14.08 7.87
CA THR A 8 17.17 14.51 8.09
C THR A 8 16.57 15.18 6.85
N THR A 9 17.37 15.97 6.12
CA THR A 9 16.92 16.59 4.86
C THR A 9 16.61 15.53 3.81
N GLN A 10 17.42 14.48 3.71
CA GLN A 10 17.19 13.40 2.76
C GLN A 10 15.99 12.54 3.14
N GLU A 11 15.79 12.27 4.43
CA GLU A 11 14.59 11.59 4.93
C GLU A 11 13.31 12.37 4.60
N ALA A 12 13.30 13.69 4.80
CA ALA A 12 12.15 14.54 4.47
C ALA A 12 11.85 14.55 2.96
N LYS A 13 12.88 14.54 2.11
CA LYS A 13 12.71 14.41 0.66
C LYS A 13 12.13 13.06 0.28
N LEU A 14 12.68 11.98 0.84
CA LEU A 14 12.21 10.62 0.58
C LEU A 14 10.75 10.44 1.02
N GLU A 15 10.39 11.00 2.19
CA GLU A 15 9.03 11.02 2.70
C GLU A 15 8.07 11.67 1.70
N LYS A 16 8.44 12.86 1.21
CA LYS A 16 7.65 13.59 0.21
C LYS A 16 7.48 12.78 -1.07
N PHE A 17 8.55 12.16 -1.56
CA PHE A 17 8.48 11.34 -2.78
C PHE A 17 7.57 10.13 -2.61
N CYS A 18 7.68 9.41 -1.49
CA CYS A 18 6.82 8.26 -1.22
C CYS A 18 5.34 8.66 -1.16
N LEU A 19 5.00 9.72 -0.42
CA LEU A 19 3.61 10.18 -0.30
C LEU A 19 3.04 10.60 -1.67
N THR A 20 3.82 11.33 -2.47
CA THR A 20 3.42 11.68 -3.84
C THR A 20 3.16 10.45 -4.69
N TYR A 21 4.08 9.46 -4.66
CA TYR A 21 3.93 8.22 -5.44
C TYR A 21 2.70 7.41 -5.01
N ILE A 22 2.46 7.29 -3.71
CA ILE A 22 1.28 6.60 -3.17
C ILE A 22 0.00 7.32 -3.62
N ASN A 23 -0.04 8.65 -3.57
CA ASN A 23 -1.20 9.42 -4.01
C ASN A 23 -1.48 9.25 -5.51
N GLN A 24 -0.45 9.32 -6.35
CA GLN A 24 -0.56 9.07 -7.79
C GLN A 24 -1.09 7.67 -8.09
N ALA A 25 -0.62 6.65 -7.36
CA ALA A 25 -1.15 5.30 -7.49
C ALA A 25 -2.62 5.22 -7.05
N CYS A 26 -3.00 5.91 -5.97
CA CYS A 26 -4.40 5.96 -5.52
C CYS A 26 -5.31 6.60 -6.57
N GLU A 27 -4.84 7.65 -7.25
CA GLU A 27 -5.56 8.30 -8.35
C GLU A 27 -5.68 7.37 -9.57
N LYS A 28 -4.61 6.65 -9.91
CA LYS A 28 -4.55 5.75 -11.07
C LYS A 28 -5.43 4.50 -10.90
N PHE A 29 -5.38 3.86 -9.74
CA PHE A 29 -6.01 2.55 -9.51
C PHE A 29 -7.31 2.62 -8.70
N GLY A 30 -7.58 3.76 -8.06
CA GLY A 30 -8.60 3.90 -7.02
C GLY A 30 -8.08 3.37 -5.69
N LYS A 31 -8.19 4.17 -4.63
CA LYS A 31 -7.59 3.88 -3.30
C LYS A 31 -7.98 2.50 -2.75
N GLN A 32 -9.26 2.14 -2.76
CA GLN A 32 -9.73 0.87 -2.21
C GLN A 32 -9.23 -0.34 -3.03
N SER A 33 -9.30 -0.25 -4.36
CA SER A 33 -8.80 -1.28 -5.27
C SER A 33 -7.28 -1.44 -5.13
N LEU A 34 -6.54 -0.33 -5.08
CA LEU A 34 -5.10 -0.35 -4.81
C LEU A 34 -4.80 -1.05 -3.49
N SER A 35 -5.52 -0.68 -2.42
CA SER A 35 -5.36 -1.24 -1.09
C SER A 35 -5.53 -2.76 -1.10
N GLN A 36 -6.59 -3.27 -1.74
CA GLN A 36 -6.81 -4.70 -1.91
C GLN A 36 -5.66 -5.37 -2.66
N GLN A 37 -5.22 -4.80 -3.78
CA GLN A 37 -4.19 -5.37 -4.64
C GLN A 37 -2.81 -5.46 -3.97
N ILE A 38 -2.45 -4.49 -3.13
CA ILE A 38 -1.13 -4.45 -2.47
C ILE A 38 -1.10 -5.11 -1.10
N ALA A 39 -2.26 -5.43 -0.52
CA ALA A 39 -2.35 -6.07 0.79
C ALA A 39 -1.62 -7.42 0.78
N SER A 40 -0.86 -7.71 1.85
CA SER A 40 -0.23 -9.01 1.98
C SER A 40 -1.23 -10.07 2.41
N GLU A 41 -0.97 -11.32 2.07
CA GLU A 41 -1.77 -12.45 2.56
C GLU A 41 -1.85 -12.49 4.10
N PRO A 42 -0.76 -12.33 4.89
CA PRO A 42 -0.88 -12.22 6.35
C PRO A 42 -1.76 -11.07 6.84
N PHE A 43 -1.77 -9.94 6.11
CA PHE A 43 -2.66 -8.83 6.44
C PHE A 43 -4.11 -9.22 6.21
N VAL A 44 -4.42 -9.81 5.05
CA VAL A 44 -5.78 -10.26 4.70
C VAL A 44 -6.27 -11.32 5.68
N GLN A 45 -5.42 -12.29 6.05
CA GLN A 45 -5.76 -13.31 7.06
C GLN A 45 -6.09 -12.69 8.42
N LYS A 46 -5.39 -11.61 8.81
CA LYS A 46 -5.60 -10.92 10.08
C LYS A 46 -6.81 -9.98 10.08
N HIS A 47 -7.07 -9.31 8.96
CA HIS A 47 -8.04 -8.22 8.86
C HIS A 47 -9.30 -8.58 8.07
N GLY A 48 -9.37 -9.79 7.49
CA GLY A 48 -10.49 -10.29 6.69
C GLY A 48 -10.49 -9.80 5.24
N SER A 49 -9.95 -8.62 4.97
CA SER A 49 -9.80 -8.07 3.61
C SER A 49 -8.58 -7.14 3.48
N GLY A 50 -8.24 -6.79 2.23
CA GLY A 50 -7.16 -5.84 1.92
C GLY A 50 -7.60 -4.37 1.83
N ASP A 51 -8.91 -4.09 1.87
CA ASP A 51 -9.52 -2.78 1.61
C ASP A 51 -9.00 -1.67 2.51
N GLN A 52 -8.64 -2.03 3.75
CA GLN A 52 -8.18 -1.10 4.77
C GLN A 52 -6.64 -1.05 4.90
N TYR A 53 -5.91 -1.82 4.08
CA TYR A 53 -4.45 -1.90 4.16
C TYR A 53 -3.78 -0.52 4.09
N LEU A 54 -4.12 0.30 3.09
CA LEU A 54 -3.54 1.64 2.93
C LEU A 54 -3.88 2.54 4.13
N ASP A 55 -5.13 2.54 4.58
CA ASP A 55 -5.57 3.37 5.71
C ASP A 55 -4.85 3.00 7.01
N ILE A 56 -4.72 1.70 7.29
CA ILE A 56 -4.01 1.22 8.48
C ILE A 56 -2.52 1.55 8.41
N MET A 57 -1.89 1.30 7.25
CA MET A 57 -0.44 1.50 7.12
C MET A 57 -0.05 2.98 7.12
N LEU A 58 -0.81 3.83 6.42
CA LEU A 58 -0.64 5.28 6.48
C LEU A 58 -0.97 5.83 7.86
N GLY A 59 -2.03 5.33 8.52
CA GLY A 59 -2.37 5.70 9.89
C GLY A 59 -1.23 5.45 10.86
N ARG A 60 -0.62 4.26 10.83
CA ARG A 60 0.56 3.92 11.64
C ARG A 60 1.77 4.81 11.35
N TYR A 61 1.95 5.18 10.08
CA TYR A 61 3.00 6.11 9.69
C TYR A 61 2.78 7.51 10.30
N TYR A 62 1.57 8.08 10.17
CA TYR A 62 1.25 9.39 10.75
C TYR A 62 1.30 9.40 12.27
N GLU A 63 0.89 8.32 12.92
CA GLU A 63 1.03 8.13 14.38
C GLU A 63 2.51 8.15 14.80
N SER A 64 3.37 7.41 14.09
CA SER A 64 4.81 7.40 14.35
C SER A 64 5.42 8.80 14.20
N LYS A 65 5.01 9.52 13.15
CA LYS A 65 5.44 10.89 12.88
C LYS A 65 5.04 11.86 13.99
N ARG A 66 3.83 11.71 14.55
CA ARG A 66 3.36 12.50 15.71
C ARG A 66 4.28 12.33 16.93
N HIS A 67 4.83 11.14 17.12
CA HIS A 67 5.81 10.84 18.17
C HIS A 67 7.26 11.19 17.80
N ARG A 68 7.47 11.96 16.72
CA ARG A 68 8.79 12.33 16.18
C ARG A 68 9.70 11.14 15.88
N LYS A 69 9.11 9.97 15.60
CA LYS A 69 9.84 8.80 15.14
C LYS A 69 9.78 8.77 13.62
N SER A 70 10.94 8.85 12.96
CA SER A 70 11.05 8.54 11.53
C SER A 70 10.60 7.10 11.34
N ASN A 71 9.62 6.87 10.47
CA ASN A 71 9.11 5.54 10.15
C ASN A 71 8.89 5.40 8.65
N ILE A 72 9.90 5.88 7.91
CA ILE A 72 9.90 5.92 6.46
C ILE A 72 9.80 4.52 5.85
N ASP A 73 10.23 3.50 6.57
CA ASP A 73 10.11 2.09 6.18
C ASP A 73 8.68 1.69 5.84
N LYS A 74 7.68 2.24 6.55
CA LYS A 74 6.26 1.98 6.23
C LYS A 74 5.87 2.55 4.87
N LEU A 75 6.34 3.76 4.56
CA LEU A 75 6.08 4.37 3.26
C LEU A 75 6.80 3.60 2.15
N LEU A 76 8.06 3.22 2.38
CA LEU A 76 8.85 2.42 1.44
C LEU A 76 8.23 1.02 1.20
N GLU A 77 7.68 0.38 2.23
CA GLU A 77 6.96 -0.89 2.09
C GLU A 77 5.75 -0.73 1.16
N ILE A 78 4.94 0.31 1.36
CA ILE A 78 3.79 0.60 0.49
C ILE A 78 4.29 0.84 -0.95
N CYS A 79 5.29 1.71 -1.15
CA CYS A 79 5.86 1.99 -2.47
C CYS A 79 6.38 0.72 -3.16
N GLY A 80 7.08 -0.15 -2.42
CA GLY A 80 7.63 -1.40 -2.92
C GLY A 80 6.58 -2.44 -3.29
N ARG A 81 5.37 -2.36 -2.73
CA ARG A 81 4.23 -3.19 -3.15
C ARG A 81 3.54 -2.61 -4.37
N ILE A 82 3.33 -1.29 -4.42
CA ILE A 82 2.76 -0.60 -5.57
C ILE A 82 3.63 -0.83 -6.81
N SER A 83 4.96 -0.75 -6.69
CA SER A 83 5.88 -0.94 -7.82
C SER A 83 5.80 -2.33 -8.46
N LYS A 84 5.35 -3.34 -7.72
CA LYS A 84 5.12 -4.69 -8.28
C LYS A 84 3.88 -4.74 -9.18
N LEU A 85 2.88 -3.90 -8.91
CA LEU A 85 1.69 -3.80 -9.77
C LEU A 85 2.02 -3.19 -11.13
N ASP A 86 2.83 -2.12 -11.15
CA ASP A 86 3.25 -1.46 -12.40
C ASP A 86 4.11 -2.35 -13.31
N ASN A 87 4.78 -3.37 -12.76
CA ASN A 87 5.62 -4.31 -13.52
C ASN A 87 4.91 -5.62 -13.89
N THR A 88 3.63 -5.77 -13.54
CA THR A 88 2.87 -6.96 -13.93
C THR A 88 2.29 -6.70 -15.33
N PRO A 89 2.67 -7.48 -16.36
CA PRO A 89 1.99 -7.39 -17.65
C PRO A 89 0.50 -7.65 -17.41
N LEU A 90 -0.36 -6.83 -18.03
CA LEU A 90 -1.80 -7.05 -18.09
C LEU A 90 -2.08 -8.40 -18.78
N THR A 91 -1.94 -9.48 -18.02
CA THR A 91 -2.38 -10.81 -18.41
C THR A 91 -3.84 -10.89 -17.99
N GLY A 92 -4.70 -10.89 -19.01
CA GLY A 92 -6.14 -10.95 -18.84
C GLY A 92 -6.61 -12.24 -18.19
N ASN A 93 -7.86 -12.15 -17.73
CA ASN A 93 -8.77 -13.23 -17.37
C ASN A 93 -8.49 -13.99 -16.07
N MET A 94 -9.35 -13.76 -15.08
CA MET A 94 -10.12 -14.85 -14.48
C MET A 94 -11.46 -14.35 -13.96
N SER A 95 -12.49 -14.56 -14.78
CA SER A 95 -13.89 -14.46 -14.42
C SER A 95 -14.20 -15.49 -13.33
N HIS A 96 -14.46 -15.05 -12.10
CA HIS A 96 -15.19 -15.88 -11.13
C HIS A 96 -16.69 -15.64 -11.33
N SER A 97 -17.25 -16.38 -12.30
CA SER A 97 -18.68 -16.63 -12.38
C SER A 97 -19.06 -17.56 -11.22
N TYR A 98 -19.75 -17.04 -10.22
CA TYR A 98 -20.44 -17.88 -9.24
C TYR A 98 -21.68 -18.45 -9.92
N HIS A 99 -21.60 -19.73 -10.30
CA HIS A 99 -22.73 -20.51 -10.75
C HIS A 99 -23.50 -20.99 -9.52
N THR A 100 -24.72 -20.47 -9.34
CA THR A 100 -25.74 -21.00 -8.44
C THR A 100 -26.04 -22.45 -8.84
N LYS A 101 -25.93 -23.37 -7.88
CA LYS A 101 -26.56 -24.68 -7.98
C LYS A 101 -27.63 -24.79 -6.91
N ASP A 102 -28.86 -24.54 -7.35
CA ASP A 102 -30.05 -25.17 -6.80
C ASP A 102 -29.81 -26.68 -6.62
N LYS A 103 -30.15 -27.18 -5.44
CA LYS A 103 -30.44 -28.60 -5.23
C LYS A 103 -31.68 -28.71 -4.35
N THR A 104 -32.81 -28.84 -5.04
CA THR A 104 -33.99 -29.55 -4.58
C THR A 104 -33.65 -31.03 -4.41
N ASN A 105 -33.97 -31.58 -3.23
CA ASN A 105 -34.56 -32.91 -3.06
C ASN A 105 -35.35 -32.92 -1.76
#